data_AF-A0A6B1H857-F1
#
_entry.id   AF-A0A6B1H857-F1
#
_cell.length_a   1.000
_cell.length_b   1.000
_cell.length_c   1.000
_cell.angle_alpha   90.00
_cell.angle_beta   90.00
_cell.angle_gamma   90.00
#
_symmetry.space_group_name_H-M   'P 1'
#
loop_
_entity.id
_entity.type
_entity.pdbx_description
1 polymer ?
#
loop_
_entity_poly.entity_id
_entity_poly.type
_entity_poly.pdbx_seq_one_letter_code
_entity_poly.pdbx_strand_id
1 'polypeptide(L)'
;MRQNERPVQSGRFPEFQRDLRHDVDNESQDYFQQVFWSRIVTVAHMPSTVFPTGLSCYGLPIGLQAVGAEFNDYTTIEFARLMAEELGGFVAPPDFP
;
A
#
# COMPACT_ATOMS: atom_id res chain seq x y z
N MET A 1 35.38 23.00 28.21
CA MET A 1 34.21 23.30 27.34
C MET A 1 34.07 22.16 26.34
N ARG A 2 33.09 21.27 26.52
CA ARG A 2 32.75 20.23 25.52
C ARG A 2 31.57 20.74 24.71
N GLN A 3 31.80 21.07 23.43
CA GLN A 3 30.71 21.33 22.49
C GLN A 3 30.12 19.98 22.07
N ASN A 4 28.82 19.84 22.30
CA ASN A 4 28.02 18.68 21.94
C ASN A 4 27.22 19.09 20.71
N GLU A 5 27.79 18.89 19.51
CA GLU A 5 27.12 19.22 18.26
C GLU A 5 26.23 18.04 17.84
N ARG A 6 24.92 18.27 17.91
CA ARG A 6 23.88 17.31 17.51
C ARG A 6 24.03 16.98 16.02
N PRO A 7 23.81 15.72 15.60
CA PRO A 7 23.87 15.38 14.19
C PRO A 7 22.79 16.14 13.41
N VAL A 8 23.19 16.70 12.27
CA VAL A 8 22.34 17.38 11.29
C VAL A 8 21.27 16.38 10.82
N GLN A 9 20.00 16.68 11.14
CA GLN A 9 18.84 15.98 10.58
C GLN A 9 18.71 16.37 9.11
N SER A 10 19.28 15.56 8.23
CA SER A 10 19.19 15.75 6.78
C SER A 10 17.82 15.31 6.28
N GLY A 11 16.96 16.31 6.00
CA GLY A 11 15.87 16.23 5.03
C GLY A 11 14.75 15.23 5.31
N ARG A 12 13.77 15.60 6.16
CA ARG A 12 12.44 14.99 6.11
C ARG A 12 11.40 16.08 6.38
N PHE A 13 10.38 16.16 5.53
CA PHE A 13 9.27 17.09 5.68
C PHE A 13 8.71 16.99 7.12
N PRO A 14 8.59 18.11 7.87
CA PRO A 14 8.33 18.11 9.31
C PRO A 14 6.97 17.50 9.71
N GLU A 15 6.07 17.29 8.76
CA GLU A 15 4.76 16.65 8.95
C GLU A 15 4.84 15.11 9.15
N PHE A 16 5.99 14.48 8.84
CA PHE A 16 6.22 13.03 9.04
C PHE A 16 6.88 12.69 10.38
N GLN A 17 6.73 13.54 11.39
CA GLN A 17 7.48 13.45 12.65
C GLN A 17 6.99 12.37 13.62
N ARG A 18 5.90 11.66 13.31
CA ARG A 18 5.49 10.50 14.11
C ARG A 18 6.20 9.25 13.61
N ASP A 19 7.07 8.70 14.45
CA ASP A 19 7.68 7.38 14.26
C ASP A 19 6.61 6.30 14.50
N LEU A 20 5.71 6.18 13.52
CA LEU A 20 4.69 5.13 13.48
C LEU A 20 5.35 3.90 12.91
N ARG A 21 5.51 2.87 13.75
CA ARG A 21 6.07 1.58 13.36
C ARG A 21 5.06 0.48 13.63
N HIS A 22 5.13 -0.57 12.84
CA HIS A 22 4.33 -1.78 13.01
C HIS A 22 5.22 -2.99 12.76
N ASP A 23 4.97 -4.08 13.48
CA ASP A 23 5.73 -5.32 13.33
C ASP A 23 5.11 -6.16 12.22
N VAL A 24 5.92 -6.56 11.25
CA VAL A 24 5.58 -7.47 10.15
C VAL A 24 6.59 -8.60 10.18
N ASP A 25 6.14 -9.84 10.31
CA ASP A 25 7.01 -11.01 10.45
C ASP A 25 8.06 -10.84 11.58
N ASN A 26 7.65 -10.29 12.72
CA ASN A 26 8.50 -9.93 13.86
C ASN A 26 9.57 -8.86 13.60
N GLU A 27 9.57 -8.23 12.43
CA GLU A 27 10.46 -7.14 12.07
C GLU A 27 9.74 -5.80 12.12
N SER A 28 10.34 -4.81 12.80
CA SER A 28 9.74 -3.49 12.97
C SER A 28 9.89 -2.65 11.70
N GLN A 29 8.78 -2.38 11.02
CA GLN A 29 8.73 -1.61 9.77
C GLN A 29 8.12 -0.21 9.97
N ASP A 30 8.58 0.75 9.18
CA ASP A 30 8.00 2.11 9.13
C ASP A 30 6.60 2.03 8.49
N TYR A 31 5.59 2.55 9.19
CA TYR A 31 4.19 2.58 8.75
C TYR A 31 4.02 3.14 7.34
N PHE A 32 4.81 4.16 6.97
CA PHE A 32 4.70 4.80 5.68
C PHE A 32 5.18 3.94 4.52
N GLN A 33 5.91 2.85 4.74
CA GLN A 33 6.29 1.94 3.65
C GLN A 33 5.07 1.31 2.97
N GLN A 34 4.05 0.94 3.74
CA GLN A 34 2.86 0.29 3.20
C GLN A 34 1.92 1.29 2.51
N VAL A 35 1.69 2.44 3.14
CA VAL A 35 0.74 3.45 2.63
C VAL A 35 1.32 4.33 1.53
N PHE A 36 2.62 4.23 1.22
CA PHE A 36 3.27 5.08 0.24
C PHE A 36 2.56 5.08 -1.12
N TRP A 37 2.26 3.88 -1.64
CA TRP A 37 1.67 3.72 -2.98
C TRP A 37 0.22 4.19 -3.04
N SER A 38 -0.60 3.78 -2.08
CA SER A 38 -2.01 4.20 -2.03
C SER A 38 -2.14 5.71 -1.85
N ARG A 39 -1.27 6.31 -1.03
CA ARG A 39 -1.31 7.74 -0.73
C ARG A 39 -1.13 8.63 -1.96
N ILE A 40 -0.25 8.27 -2.90
CA ILE A 40 -0.03 9.08 -4.12
C ILE A 40 -1.34 9.22 -4.90
N VAL A 41 -2.06 8.12 -5.04
CA VAL A 41 -3.33 8.04 -5.77
C VAL A 41 -4.45 8.76 -5.01
N THR A 42 -4.51 8.58 -3.69
CA THR A 42 -5.50 9.26 -2.83
C THR A 42 -5.34 10.78 -2.86
N VAL A 43 -4.12 11.30 -2.73
CA VAL A 43 -3.87 12.76 -2.75
C VAL A 43 -4.21 13.38 -4.10
N ALA A 44 -4.02 12.63 -5.19
CA ALA A 44 -4.37 13.05 -6.54
C ALA A 44 -5.88 12.94 -6.86
N HIS A 45 -6.70 12.42 -5.94
CA HIS A 45 -8.14 12.17 -6.16
C HIS A 45 -8.43 11.31 -7.41
N MET A 46 -7.52 10.40 -7.74
CA MET A 46 -7.66 9.56 -8.93
C MET A 46 -8.49 8.31 -8.64
N PRO A 47 -9.31 7.84 -9.61
CA PRO A 47 -9.98 6.55 -9.51
C PRO A 47 -9.00 5.41 -9.32
N SER A 48 -9.34 4.49 -8.41
CA SER A 48 -8.45 3.43 -7.98
C SER A 48 -9.21 2.19 -7.51
N THR A 49 -8.95 1.04 -8.13
CA THR A 49 -9.54 -0.25 -7.74
C THR A 49 -8.44 -1.26 -7.44
N VAL A 50 -8.50 -1.92 -6.28
CA VAL A 50 -7.56 -2.98 -5.87
C VAL A 50 -8.19 -4.35 -6.12
N PHE A 51 -7.42 -5.28 -6.69
CA PHE A 51 -7.85 -6.66 -6.95
C PHE A 51 -6.76 -7.67 -6.56
N PRO A 52 -7.13 -8.90 -6.17
CA PRO A 52 -6.17 -9.94 -5.83
C PRO A 52 -5.50 -10.49 -7.09
N THR A 53 -4.22 -10.84 -7.00
CA THR A 53 -3.49 -11.48 -8.10
C THR A 53 -3.05 -12.91 -7.83
N GLY A 54 -3.20 -13.37 -6.59
CA GLY A 54 -2.80 -14.69 -6.13
C GLY A 54 -2.00 -14.62 -4.85
N LEU A 55 -1.37 -15.74 -4.50
CA LEU A 55 -0.55 -15.86 -3.29
C LEU A 55 0.94 -15.71 -3.62
N SER A 56 1.68 -15.15 -2.68
CA SER A 56 3.15 -15.18 -2.69
C SER A 56 3.69 -16.60 -2.49
N CYS A 57 5.00 -16.78 -2.61
CA CYS A 57 5.66 -18.04 -2.27
C CYS A 57 5.48 -18.47 -0.80
N TYR A 58 5.05 -17.56 0.07
CA TYR A 58 4.73 -17.81 1.47
C TYR A 58 3.23 -18.00 1.73
N GLY A 59 2.40 -18.04 0.68
CA GLY A 59 0.96 -18.22 0.81
C GLY A 59 0.18 -16.97 1.23
N LEU A 60 0.81 -15.78 1.21
CA LEU A 60 0.16 -14.51 1.57
C LEU A 60 -0.47 -13.85 0.33
N PRO A 61 -1.67 -13.26 0.43
CA PRO A 61 -2.34 -12.63 -0.71
C PRO A 61 -1.57 -11.40 -1.20
N ILE A 62 -1.44 -11.28 -2.52
CA ILE A 62 -0.89 -10.11 -3.21
C ILE A 62 -2.03 -9.34 -3.87
N GLY A 63 -2.11 -8.04 -3.59
CA GLY A 63 -3.05 -7.12 -4.23
C GLY A 63 -2.34 -6.17 -5.19
N LEU A 64 -2.98 -5.85 -6.32
CA LEU A 64 -2.54 -4.79 -7.23
C LEU A 64 -3.59 -3.69 -7.32
N GLN A 65 -3.13 -2.45 -7.51
CA GLN A 65 -3.96 -1.26 -7.64
C GLN A 65 -4.00 -0.80 -9.11
N ALA A 66 -5.18 -0.85 -9.72
CA ALA A 66 -5.43 -0.22 -11.01
C ALA A 66 -5.82 1.24 -10.81
N VAL A 67 -5.11 2.15 -11.46
CA VAL A 67 -5.31 3.61 -11.36
C VAL A 67 -5.75 4.15 -12.72
N GLY A 68 -6.85 4.89 -12.73
CA GLY A 68 -7.44 5.46 -13.94
C GLY A 68 -7.31 6.98 -14.00
N ALA A 69 -7.56 7.56 -15.18
CA ALA A 69 -7.73 9.00 -15.31
C ALA A 69 -8.95 9.50 -14.52
N GLU A 70 -9.03 10.80 -14.28
CA GLU A 70 -10.15 11.44 -13.58
C GLU A 70 -11.51 11.02 -14.19
N PHE A 71 -12.48 10.69 -13.32
CA PHE A 71 -13.83 10.23 -13.65
C PHE A 71 -13.96 8.88 -14.38
N ASN A 72 -12.89 8.10 -14.50
CA ASN A 72 -12.90 6.78 -15.15
C ASN A 72 -13.01 5.60 -14.16
N ASP A 73 -13.74 5.75 -13.06
CA ASP A 73 -13.96 4.70 -12.06
C ASP A 73 -14.52 3.41 -12.65
N TYR A 74 -15.50 3.52 -13.57
CA TYR A 74 -16.04 2.33 -14.24
C TYR A 74 -14.98 1.56 -15.03
N THR A 75 -13.97 2.25 -15.58
CA THR A 75 -12.87 1.58 -16.28
C THR A 75 -11.96 0.83 -15.33
N THR A 76 -11.61 1.41 -14.17
CA THR A 76 -10.75 0.71 -13.19
C THR A 76 -11.47 -0.48 -12.54
N ILE A 77 -12.78 -0.34 -12.31
CA ILE A 77 -13.65 -1.43 -11.82
C ILE A 77 -13.77 -2.54 -12.86
N GLU A 78 -14.05 -2.20 -14.12
CA GLU A 78 -14.18 -3.21 -15.18
C GLU A 78 -12.86 -3.94 -15.43
N PHE A 79 -11.74 -3.22 -15.41
CA PHE A 79 -10.42 -3.83 -15.47
C PHE A 79 -10.20 -4.81 -14.31
N ALA A 80 -10.50 -4.42 -13.08
CA ALA A 80 -10.39 -5.30 -11.92
C ALA A 80 -11.29 -6.55 -12.04
N ARG A 81 -12.51 -6.40 -12.59
CA ARG A 81 -13.44 -7.52 -12.85
C ARG A 81 -12.84 -8.52 -13.84
N LEU A 82 -12.33 -8.03 -14.97
CA LEU A 82 -11.67 -8.86 -15.99
C LEU A 82 -10.45 -9.58 -15.41
N MET A 83 -9.63 -8.89 -14.62
CA MET A 83 -8.48 -9.51 -13.97
C MET A 83 -8.88 -10.59 -12.96
N ALA A 84 -9.98 -10.40 -12.23
CA ALA A 84 -10.48 -11.41 -11.31
C ALA A 84 -10.96 -12.68 -12.05
N GLU A 85 -11.52 -12.55 -13.26
CA GLU A 85 -11.89 -13.70 -14.11
C GLU A 85 -10.65 -14.49 -14.55
N GLU A 86 -9.57 -13.81 -14.90
CA GLU A 86 -8.32 -14.44 -15.36
C GLU A 86 -7.48 -15.03 -14.21
N LEU A 87 -7.46 -14.38 -13.05
CA LEU A 87 -6.60 -14.76 -11.92
C LEU A 87 -7.32 -15.63 -10.87
N GLY A 88 -8.61 -15.91 -11.05
CA GLY A 88 -9.42 -16.71 -10.12
C GLY A 88 -10.06 -15.92 -8.97
N GLY A 89 -9.81 -14.61 -8.90
CA GLY A 89 -10.49 -13.70 -7.98
C GLY A 89 -10.14 -13.90 -6.51
N PHE A 90 -11.04 -13.44 -5.63
CA PHE A 90 -10.87 -13.56 -4.19
C PHE A 90 -11.28 -14.94 -3.68
N VAL A 91 -10.43 -15.54 -2.85
CA VAL A 91 -10.72 -16.77 -2.12
C VAL A 91 -10.65 -16.47 -0.62
N ALA A 92 -11.76 -16.68 0.08
CA ALA A 92 -11.82 -16.47 1.52
C ALA A 92 -10.87 -17.44 2.25
N PRO A 93 -10.12 -16.99 3.27
CA PRO A 93 -9.34 -17.89 4.11
C PRO A 93 -10.26 -18.90 4.83
N PRO A 94 -9.83 -20.16 4.99
CA PRO A 94 -10.69 -21.25 5.48
C PRO A 94 -11.25 -21.04 6.90
N ASP A 95 -10.58 -20.24 7.72
CA ASP A 95 -10.95 -20.03 9.13
C ASP A 95 -11.90 -18.84 9.35
N PHE A 96 -12.37 -18.18 8.29
CA PHE A 96 -13.20 -16.97 8.35
C PHE A 96 -14.40 -17.06 7.40
N PRO A 97 -15.61 -17.44 7.88
CA PRO A 97 -16.83 -17.54 7.08
C PRO A 97 -17.48 -16.19 6.73
#